data_AF-A0A820VDM7-F1
#
_entry.id   AF-A0A820VDM7-F1
#
_cell.length_a   1.000
_cell.length_b   1.000
_cell.length_c   1.000
_cell.angle_alpha   90.00
_cell.angle_beta   90.00
_cell.angle_gamma   90.00
#
_symmetry.space_group_name_H-M   'P 1'
#
loop_
_entity.id
_entity.type
_entity.pdbx_description
1 polymer ?
#
loop_
_entity_poly.entity_id
_entity_poly.type
_entity_poly.pdbx_seq_one_letter_code
_entity_poly.pdbx_strand_id
1 'polypeptide(L)'
;MDIDLKQVFSILDENGEGQIQLRRFADVANNYYSDAEQLARITKALDPNNTGLINFEQFCDGIAQISSLQGLTLKEVASDLTRRSRENSLVEDSDRRSL
;
A
#
# COMPACT_ATOMS: atom_id res chain seq x y z
N MET A 1 5.66 13.59 -9.76
CA MET A 1 5.52 12.14 -10.01
C MET A 1 4.12 11.78 -9.60
N ASP A 2 3.28 11.45 -10.57
CA ASP A 2 1.94 10.94 -10.28
C ASP A 2 2.09 9.53 -9.71
N ILE A 3 1.38 9.25 -8.63
CA ILE A 3 1.37 7.91 -8.05
C ILE A 3 0.55 7.03 -8.98
N ASP A 4 1.14 5.95 -9.48
CA ASP A 4 0.35 4.88 -10.09
C ASP A 4 -0.25 4.01 -8.99
N LEU A 5 -1.53 4.26 -8.67
CA LEU A 5 -2.26 3.50 -7.66
C LEU A 5 -2.35 2.01 -8.01
N LYS A 6 -2.35 1.62 -9.29
CA LYS A 6 -2.34 0.21 -9.67
C LYS A 6 -1.01 -0.44 -9.32
N GLN A 7 0.10 0.26 -9.54
CA GLN A 7 1.42 -0.24 -9.17
C GLN A 7 1.52 -0.44 -7.65
N VAL A 8 1.10 0.56 -6.87
CA VAL A 8 1.10 0.46 -5.40
C VAL A 8 0.20 -0.67 -4.93
N PHE A 9 -1.00 -0.79 -5.50
CA PHE A 9 -1.92 -1.87 -5.18
C PHE A 9 -1.31 -3.23 -5.46
N SER A 10 -0.69 -3.42 -6.64
CA SER A 10 -0.04 -4.68 -7.01
C SER A 10 1.14 -5.06 -6.11
N ILE A 11 1.84 -4.08 -5.52
CA ILE A 11 2.92 -4.34 -4.55
C ILE A 11 2.34 -4.81 -3.21
N LEU A 12 1.18 -4.30 -2.82
CA LEU A 12 0.49 -4.67 -1.58
C LEU A 12 -0.29 -5.99 -1.70
N ASP A 13 -0.79 -6.29 -2.89
CA ASP A 13 -1.43 -7.55 -3.27
C ASP A 13 -0.37 -8.59 -3.68
N GLU A 14 0.46 -8.99 -2.72
CA GLU A 14 1.58 -9.92 -2.94
C GLU A 14 1.13 -11.27 -3.54
N ASN A 15 -0.09 -11.69 -3.25
CA ASN A 15 -0.65 -12.96 -3.73
C ASN A 15 -1.34 -12.83 -5.10
N GLY A 16 -1.58 -11.60 -5.60
CA GLY A 16 -2.30 -11.35 -6.84
C GLY A 16 -3.77 -11.78 -6.78
N GLU A 17 -4.39 -11.71 -5.60
CA GLU A 17 -5.79 -12.11 -5.35
C GLU A 17 -6.78 -11.00 -5.73
N GLY A 18 -6.27 -9.82 -6.11
CA GLY A 18 -7.06 -8.62 -6.40
C GLY A 18 -7.56 -7.93 -5.14
N GLN A 19 -7.00 -8.29 -3.97
CA GLN A 19 -7.41 -7.79 -2.66
C GLN A 19 -6.21 -7.66 -1.73
N ILE A 20 -6.18 -6.58 -0.96
CA ILE A 20 -5.17 -6.33 0.06
C ILE A 20 -5.77 -6.63 1.43
N GLN A 21 -5.06 -7.39 2.25
CA GLN A 21 -5.44 -7.59 3.65
C GLN A 21 -5.26 -6.27 4.42
N LEU A 22 -6.29 -5.82 5.14
CA LEU A 22 -6.27 -4.56 5.89
C LEU A 22 -5.08 -4.50 6.86
N ARG A 23 -4.75 -5.63 7.50
CA ARG A 23 -3.58 -5.74 8.39
C ARG A 23 -2.27 -5.46 7.65
N ARG A 24 -2.11 -5.98 6.44
CA ARG A 24 -0.92 -5.75 5.62
C ARG A 24 -0.76 -4.28 5.30
N PHE A 25 -1.84 -3.61 4.90
CA PHE A 25 -1.81 -2.16 4.69
C PHE A 25 -1.45 -1.42 5.97
N ALA A 26 -2.08 -1.76 7.10
CA ALA A 26 -1.81 -1.14 8.38
C ALA A 26 -0.35 -1.32 8.84
N ASP A 27 0.24 -2.50 8.66
CA ASP A 27 1.63 -2.78 9.00
C ASP A 27 2.60 -1.92 8.18
N VAL A 28 2.33 -1.78 6.88
CA VAL A 28 3.12 -0.90 6.02
C VAL A 28 2.95 0.55 6.46
N ALA A 29 1.70 0.99 6.61
CA ALA A 29 1.32 2.35 6.96
C ALA A 29 1.88 2.76 8.34
N ASN A 30 1.92 1.87 9.33
CA ASN A 30 2.45 2.13 10.67
C ASN A 30 3.95 2.50 10.67
N ASN A 31 4.69 2.19 9.61
CA ASN A 31 6.08 2.65 9.45
C ASN A 31 6.19 4.12 9.04
N TYR A 32 5.10 4.72 8.54
CA TYR A 32 5.06 6.09 8.02
C TYR A 32 4.15 6.99 8.84
N TYR A 33 3.07 6.45 9.40
CA TYR A 33 2.15 7.16 10.27
C TYR A 33 2.43 6.82 11.72
N SER A 34 2.97 7.78 12.47
CA SER A 34 3.16 7.68 13.93
C SER A 34 1.87 7.98 14.72
N ASP A 35 0.84 8.50 14.05
CA ASP A 35 -0.44 8.85 14.66
C ASP A 35 -1.47 7.74 14.43
N ALA A 36 -1.82 7.04 15.51
CA ALA A 36 -2.80 5.96 15.50
C ALA A 36 -4.21 6.44 15.10
N GLU A 37 -4.57 7.69 15.39
CA GLU A 37 -5.87 8.23 15.01
C GLU A 37 -5.95 8.47 13.50
N GLN A 38 -4.87 8.95 12.89
CA GLN A 38 -4.77 9.05 11.43
C GLN A 38 -4.84 7.67 10.77
N LEU A 39 -4.10 6.69 11.30
CA LEU A 39 -4.15 5.33 10.77
C LEU A 39 -5.57 4.74 10.85
N ALA A 40 -6.28 4.97 11.95
CA ALA A 40 -7.67 4.52 12.12
C ALA A 40 -8.64 5.19 11.12
N ARG A 41 -8.45 6.47 10.79
CA ARG A 41 -9.25 7.15 9.76
C ARG A 41 -8.97 6.58 8.37
N ILE A 42 -7.69 6.33 8.06
CA ILE A 42 -7.25 5.77 6.78
C ILE A 42 -7.82 4.36 6.59
N THR A 43 -7.66 3.49 7.59
CA THR A 43 -8.16 2.10 7.51
C THR A 43 -9.68 2.05 7.37
N LYS A 44 -10.41 2.94 8.06
CA LYS A 44 -11.86 3.06 7.92
C LYS A 44 -12.31 3.59 6.54
N ALA A 45 -11.54 4.49 5.93
CA ALA A 45 -11.82 4.97 4.58
C ALA A 45 -11.59 3.88 3.52
N LEU A 46 -10.58 3.02 3.73
CA LEU A 46 -10.25 1.91 2.84
C LEU A 46 -11.14 0.68 3.03
N ASP A 47 -11.62 0.42 4.24
CA ASP A 47 -12.50 -0.69 4.56
C ASP A 47 -13.72 -0.21 5.37
N PRO A 48 -14.66 0.52 4.75
CA PRO A 48 -15.83 1.05 5.44
C PRO A 48 -16.79 -0.03 5.97
N ASN A 49 -16.71 -1.24 5.38
CA ASN A 49 -17.55 -2.37 5.73
C ASN A 49 -16.90 -3.32 6.75
N ASN A 50 -15.66 -3.02 7.21
CA ASN A 50 -14.87 -3.86 8.11
C ASN A 50 -14.78 -5.32 7.66
N THR A 51 -14.58 -5.56 6.37
CA THR A 51 -14.40 -6.91 5.82
C THR A 51 -13.02 -7.48 6.13
N GLY A 52 -12.04 -6.61 6.45
CA GLY A 52 -10.63 -6.94 6.56
C GLY A 52 -9.92 -7.06 5.22
N LEU A 53 -10.62 -6.82 4.10
CA LEU A 53 -10.14 -6.96 2.73
C LEU A 53 -10.45 -5.69 1.94
N ILE A 54 -9.44 -5.14 1.29
CA ILE A 54 -9.53 -3.93 0.48
C ILE A 54 -9.36 -4.32 -0.99
N ASN A 55 -10.40 -4.20 -1.79
CA ASN A 55 -10.30 -4.36 -3.24
C ASN A 55 -9.76 -3.07 -3.90
N PHE A 56 -9.47 -3.14 -5.21
CA PHE A 56 -8.89 -2.00 -5.93
C PHE A 56 -9.78 -0.75 -5.94
N GLU A 57 -11.10 -0.91 -6.05
CA GLU A 57 -12.06 0.20 -6.04
C GLU A 57 -12.08 0.90 -4.67
N GLN A 58 -12.22 0.12 -3.59
CA GLN A 58 -12.15 0.60 -2.21
C GLN A 58 -10.81 1.29 -1.92
N PHE A 59 -9.71 0.78 -2.47
CA PHE A 59 -8.42 1.43 -2.38
C PHE A 59 -8.44 2.81 -3.03
N CYS A 60 -8.85 2.91 -4.30
CA CYS A 60 -8.93 4.20 -5.00
C CYS A 60 -9.84 5.21 -4.28
N ASP A 61 -11.03 4.77 -3.86
CA ASP A 61 -12.01 5.62 -3.16
C ASP A 61 -11.48 6.09 -1.81
N GLY A 62 -10.88 5.19 -1.03
CA GLY A 62 -10.27 5.53 0.25
C GLY A 62 -9.14 6.55 0.08
N ILE A 63 -8.27 6.36 -0.91
CA ILE A 63 -7.20 7.32 -1.22
C ILE A 63 -7.76 8.68 -1.65
N ALA A 64 -8.80 8.72 -2.47
CA ALA A 64 -9.44 9.97 -2.87
C ALA A 64 -10.07 10.71 -1.68
N GLN A 65 -10.75 9.97 -0.80
CA GLN A 65 -11.32 10.54 0.44
C GLN A 65 -10.24 11.11 1.36
N ILE A 66 -9.17 10.35 1.63
CA ILE A 66 -8.09 10.79 2.52
C ILE A 66 -7.36 12.01 1.94
N SER A 67 -7.09 12.01 0.63
CA SER A 67 -6.44 13.14 -0.06
C SER A 67 -7.25 14.42 0.03
N SER A 68 -8.58 14.32 0.14
CA SER A 68 -9.46 15.47 0.34
C SER A 68 -9.56 15.93 1.79
N LEU A 69 -9.30 15.05 2.76
CA LEU A 69 -9.58 15.30 4.17
C LEU A 69 -8.42 15.98 4.90
N GLN A 70 -7.16 15.59 4.66
CA GLN A 70 -5.96 16.28 5.15
C GLN A 70 -4.78 15.92 4.22
N GLY A 71 -3.77 16.79 4.10
CA GLY A 71 -2.61 16.67 3.18
C GLY A 71 -1.66 15.49 3.42
N LEU A 72 -2.18 14.34 3.84
CA LEU A 72 -1.53 13.06 4.01
C LEU A 72 -1.16 12.52 2.64
N THR A 73 0.14 12.52 2.33
CA THR A 73 0.58 12.08 1.02
C THR A 73 0.92 10.61 1.04
N LEU A 74 0.03 9.79 0.47
CA LEU A 74 0.32 8.40 0.07
C LEU A 74 1.60 8.30 -0.80
N LYS A 75 2.10 9.43 -1.32
CA LYS A 75 3.34 9.56 -2.08
C LYS A 75 4.54 8.96 -1.37
N GLU A 76 4.67 9.14 -0.06
CA GLU A 76 5.81 8.65 0.70
C GLU A 76 5.76 7.11 0.78
N VAL A 77 4.61 6.57 1.20
CA VAL A 77 4.36 5.13 1.25
C VAL A 77 4.54 4.48 -0.13
N ALA A 78 3.96 5.07 -1.17
CA ALA A 78 4.02 4.57 -2.54
C ALA A 78 5.44 4.59 -3.12
N SER A 79 6.22 5.65 -2.86
CA SER A 79 7.59 5.78 -3.34
C SER A 79 8.50 4.72 -2.73
N ASP A 80 8.37 4.49 -1.41
CA ASP A 80 9.15 3.49 -0.70
C ASP A 80 8.77 2.06 -1.10
N LEU A 81 7.48 1.76 -1.22
CA LEU A 81 7.02 0.45 -1.70
C LEU A 81 7.54 0.16 -3.11
N THR A 82 7.46 1.15 -4.00
CA THR A 82 7.96 1.02 -5.39
C THR A 82 9.46 0.81 -5.42
N ARG A 83 10.21 1.49 -4.54
CA ARG A 83 11.66 1.32 -4.43
C ARG A 83 12.03 -0.07 -3.92
N ARG A 84 11.41 -0.52 -2.83
CA ARG A 84 11.67 -1.84 -2.22
C ARG A 84 11.33 -2.99 -3.16
N SER A 85 10.25 -2.86 -3.92
CA SER A 85 9.87 -3.85 -4.94
C SER A 85 10.96 -4.01 -6.01
N ARG A 86 11.55 -2.92 -6.50
CA ARG A 86 12.68 -2.97 -7.46
C ARG A 86 13.94 -3.57 -6.86
N GLU A 87 14.25 -3.22 -5.61
CA GLU A 87 15.45 -3.71 -4.91
C GLU A 87 15.35 -5.22 -4.62
N ASN A 88 14.19 -5.75 -4.21
CA ASN A 88 13.99 -7.20 -4.03
C ASN A 88 14.17 -8.00 -5.32
N SER A 89 13.79 -7.45 -6.48
CA SER A 89 13.94 -8.14 -7.78
C SER A 89 15.40 -8.28 -8.24
N LEU A 90 16.33 -7.47 -7.72
CA LEU A 90 17.76 -7.50 -8.12
C LEU A 90 18.59 -8.52 -7.35
N VAL A 91 18.09 -9.06 -6.24
CA VAL A 91 18.82 -10.00 -5.38
C VAL A 91 18.66 -11.45 -5.87
N GLU A 92 17.54 -11.79 -6.52
CA GLU A 92 17.29 -13.17 -6.99
C GLU A 92 18.09 -13.55 -8.26
N ASP A 93 18.57 -12.58 -9.05
CA ASP A 93 19.33 -12.86 -10.27
C ASP A 93 20.83 -13.11 -10.01
N SER A 94 21.37 -12.76 -8.83
CA SER A 94 22.80 -12.98 -8.52
C SER A 94 23.14 -14.42 -8.10
N ASP A 95 22.17 -15.23 -7.69
CA ASP A 95 22.41 -16.60 -7.19
C ASP A 95 22.28 -17.71 -8.26
N ARG A 96 21.89 -17.38 -9.50
CA ARG A 96 21.82 -18.37 -10.61
C ARG A 96 23.08 -18.50 -11.45
N ARG A 97 24.18 -17.81 -11.11
CA ARG A 97 25.44 -17.85 -11.90
C ARG A 97 26.58 -18.64 -11.27
N SER A 98 26.30 -19.51 -10.31
CA SER A 98 27.30 -20.43 -9.75
C SER A 98 26.66 -21.74 -9.30
N LEU A 99 26.42 -22.64 -10.25
CA LEU A 99 26.55 -24.10 -10.14
C LEU A 99 26.38 -24.75 -11.53
#